data_AF-A0A8V8TPJ7-F1
#
_entry.id   AF-A0A8V8TPJ7-F1
#
_cell.length_a   1.000
_cell.length_b   1.000
_cell.length_c   1.000
_cell.angle_alpha   90.00
_cell.angle_beta   90.00
_cell.angle_gamma   90.00
#
_symmetry.space_group_name_H-M   'P 1'
#
loop_
_entity.id
_entity.type
_entity.pdbx_description
1 polymer ?
#
loop_
_entity_poly.entity_id
_entity_poly.type
_entity_poly.pdbx_seq_one_letter_code
_entity_poly.pdbx_strand_id
1 'polypeptide(L)'
;MGVVHRDLKPENLLLASKCKGAAVKLADFGLAIEVQGDQQAWFGFAGTPGYLSPEVLRKEAYGKPVDIWACGVILYILLVGYPPFWDEDQHKLYQQIKAGAYDFPSPEWDTVTPEAKNLINQMLTINPAKRITAHEALKHPWVCQRSTVASMMHRQETVECLKKFNARRKLKGAILTTMLATRNFSAKSLLNKKADGVKPQTNSTKNSAAATSPKGTLPPAALEPQTTVIHNPVDGIKESSDSANTTIEDEDAKARKQEIIKTTEQLIEAVNNGDFEAYAKICDPGLTSFEPEALGNLVEGMDFHRFYFENLLAKNSKPIHTTILNPHVHVIGEDAACIAYIRLTQYIDGQGRPRTSQSEETRVWHRRDGKWQNVHFHCSGAPVAPLQ
;
A
#
# COMPACT_ATOMS: atom_id res chain seq x y z
N MET A 1 -21.24 -18.83 11.30
CA MET A 1 -19.85 -18.32 11.35
C MET A 1 -19.83 -17.05 12.17
N GLY A 2 -18.93 -16.95 13.17
CA GLY A 2 -18.64 -15.70 13.87
C GLY A 2 -17.39 -15.07 13.30
N VAL A 3 -17.48 -14.49 12.09
CA VAL A 3 -16.34 -13.93 11.36
C VAL A 3 -16.66 -12.49 10.96
N VAL A 4 -15.67 -11.60 11.01
CA VAL A 4 -15.73 -10.20 10.55
C VAL A 4 -14.57 -9.96 9.60
N HIS A 5 -14.82 -9.34 8.45
CA HIS A 5 -13.85 -9.21 7.37
C HIS A 5 -12.92 -7.99 7.52
N ARG A 6 -13.43 -6.89 8.09
CA ARG A 6 -12.70 -5.62 8.38
C ARG A 6 -12.09 -4.87 7.19
N ASP A 7 -12.24 -5.37 5.97
CA ASP A 7 -11.67 -4.79 4.75
C ASP A 7 -12.54 -5.08 3.53
N LEU A 8 -13.85 -4.88 3.68
CA LEU A 8 -14.78 -4.92 2.55
C LEU A 8 -14.56 -3.69 1.67
N LYS A 9 -14.25 -3.93 0.39
CA LYS A 9 -13.93 -2.91 -0.60
C LYS A 9 -14.10 -3.47 -2.02
N PRO A 10 -14.20 -2.64 -3.09
CA PRO A 10 -14.43 -3.10 -4.46
C PRO A 10 -13.35 -4.05 -5.03
N GLU A 11 -12.13 -4.05 -4.50
CA GLU A 11 -11.08 -5.04 -4.78
C GLU A 11 -11.54 -6.47 -4.45
N ASN A 12 -12.27 -6.61 -3.34
CA ASN A 12 -12.60 -7.88 -2.70
C ASN A 12 -13.95 -8.46 -3.18
N LEU A 13 -14.59 -7.81 -4.16
CA LEU A 13 -15.86 -8.21 -4.77
C LEU A 13 -15.63 -8.68 -6.21
N LEU A 14 -15.49 -10.00 -6.39
CA LEU A 14 -15.15 -10.62 -7.67
C LEU A 14 -16.38 -11.22 -8.35
N LEU A 15 -16.39 -11.27 -9.69
CA LEU A 15 -17.39 -12.05 -10.43
C LEU A 15 -16.92 -13.49 -10.65
N ALA A 16 -17.78 -14.47 -10.39
CA ALA A 16 -17.45 -15.89 -10.47
C ALA A 16 -17.09 -16.38 -11.89
N SER A 17 -17.50 -15.65 -12.93
CA SER A 17 -17.08 -15.85 -14.33
C SER A 17 -17.37 -14.61 -15.17
N LYS A 18 -17.03 -14.65 -16.46
CA LYS A 18 -17.41 -13.61 -17.44
C LYS A 18 -18.84 -13.76 -17.99
N CYS A 19 -19.61 -14.76 -17.54
CA CYS A 19 -20.94 -15.05 -18.09
C CYS A 19 -22.00 -14.05 -17.59
N LYS A 20 -23.02 -13.78 -18.41
CA LYS A 20 -24.18 -12.96 -18.00
C LYS A 20 -24.87 -13.63 -16.80
N GLY A 21 -25.07 -12.89 -15.72
CA GLY A 21 -25.65 -13.42 -14.48
C GLY A 21 -24.67 -14.15 -13.55
N ALA A 22 -23.35 -14.07 -13.79
CA ALA A 22 -22.36 -14.61 -12.85
C ALA A 22 -22.51 -14.01 -11.44
N ALA A 23 -22.49 -14.87 -10.43
CA ALA A 23 -22.59 -14.45 -9.03
C ALA A 23 -21.37 -13.62 -8.58
N VAL A 24 -21.61 -12.63 -7.72
CA VAL A 24 -20.56 -11.94 -6.97
C VAL A 24 -20.04 -12.88 -5.88
N LYS A 25 -18.73 -12.90 -5.65
CA LYS A 25 -18.04 -13.61 -4.58
C LYS A 25 -17.14 -12.66 -3.80
N LEU A 26 -17.14 -12.84 -2.48
CA LEU A 26 -16.24 -12.16 -1.56
C LEU A 26 -14.87 -12.87 -1.53
N ALA A 27 -13.79 -12.11 -1.44
CA ALA A 27 -12.41 -12.59 -1.49
C ALA A 27 -11.49 -11.80 -0.54
N ASP A 28 -10.28 -12.31 -0.32
CA ASP A 28 -9.23 -11.76 0.56
C ASP A 28 -9.64 -11.53 2.03
N PHE A 29 -9.72 -12.65 2.76
CA PHE A 29 -9.92 -12.65 4.21
C PHE A 29 -8.62 -12.39 5.01
N GLY A 30 -7.57 -11.82 4.40
CA GLY A 30 -6.26 -11.62 5.04
C GLY A 30 -6.25 -10.72 6.28
N LEU A 31 -7.27 -9.87 6.45
CA LEU A 31 -7.50 -9.06 7.65
C LEU A 31 -8.67 -9.52 8.52
N ALA A 32 -9.31 -10.65 8.19
CA ALA A 32 -10.48 -11.15 8.90
C ALA A 32 -10.16 -11.62 10.34
N ILE A 33 -11.18 -11.65 11.19
CA ILE A 33 -11.11 -12.10 12.59
C ILE A 33 -12.29 -12.99 12.94
N GLU A 34 -12.11 -13.85 13.94
CA GLU A 34 -13.21 -14.57 14.60
C GLU A 34 -13.74 -13.79 15.80
N VAL A 35 -15.06 -13.84 16.02
CA VAL A 35 -15.76 -13.17 17.13
C VAL A 35 -16.75 -14.13 17.78
N GLN A 36 -16.78 -14.16 19.12
CA GLN A 36 -17.68 -15.04 19.87
C GLN A 36 -19.06 -14.41 20.04
N GLY A 37 -20.09 -15.03 19.44
CA GLY A 37 -21.46 -14.50 19.48
C GLY A 37 -21.53 -13.10 18.87
N ASP A 38 -21.95 -12.13 19.67
CA ASP A 38 -21.99 -10.69 19.34
C ASP A 38 -21.05 -9.85 20.24
N GLN A 39 -20.07 -10.49 20.88
CA GLN A 39 -19.05 -9.79 21.66
C GLN A 39 -18.22 -8.85 20.77
N GLN A 40 -17.88 -7.68 21.32
CA GLN A 40 -17.03 -6.68 20.70
C GLN A 40 -15.75 -6.51 21.51
N ALA A 41 -14.63 -6.31 20.82
CA ALA A 41 -13.32 -6.10 21.45
C ALA A 41 -12.45 -5.18 20.60
N TRP A 42 -11.30 -4.77 21.12
CA TRP A 42 -10.30 -4.05 20.32
C TRP A 42 -9.39 -5.03 19.58
N PHE A 43 -9.68 -5.28 18.31
CA PHE A 43 -8.90 -6.19 17.45
C PHE A 43 -7.76 -5.47 16.69
N GLY A 44 -7.32 -4.30 17.17
CA GLY A 44 -6.34 -3.45 16.49
C GLY A 44 -6.93 -2.59 15.37
N PHE A 45 -6.10 -1.69 14.83
CA PHE A 45 -6.44 -0.80 13.71
C PHE A 45 -6.06 -1.49 12.39
N ALA A 46 -7.05 -1.84 11.58
CA ALA A 46 -6.86 -2.53 10.30
C ALA A 46 -8.02 -2.21 9.33
N GLY A 47 -7.74 -2.27 8.03
CA GLY A 47 -8.68 -1.99 6.94
C GLY A 47 -8.28 -0.77 6.09
N THR A 48 -8.88 -0.66 4.90
CA THR A 48 -8.56 0.38 3.91
C THR A 48 -9.19 1.75 4.31
N PRO A 49 -8.43 2.87 4.38
CA PRO A 49 -8.85 4.13 5.02
C PRO A 49 -10.26 4.66 4.72
N GLY A 50 -10.69 4.69 3.45
CA GLY A 50 -12.01 5.19 3.05
C GLY A 50 -13.19 4.27 3.39
N TYR A 51 -12.94 3.06 3.89
CA TYR A 51 -13.95 2.06 4.28
C TYR A 51 -13.93 1.76 5.79
N LEU A 52 -12.97 2.35 6.54
CA LEU A 52 -12.91 2.25 7.99
C LEU A 52 -14.16 2.85 8.64
N SER A 53 -14.67 2.22 9.69
CA SER A 53 -15.84 2.69 10.42
C SER A 53 -15.46 3.62 11.58
N PRO A 54 -16.41 4.45 12.07
CA PRO A 54 -16.13 5.47 13.08
C PRO A 54 -15.55 4.89 14.38
N GLU A 55 -16.06 3.75 14.82
CA GLU A 55 -15.59 3.07 16.04
C GLU A 55 -14.13 2.60 15.94
N VAL A 56 -13.68 2.10 14.78
CA VAL A 56 -12.26 1.73 14.56
C VAL A 56 -11.37 2.98 14.60
N LEU A 57 -11.82 4.09 14.00
CA LEU A 57 -11.10 5.36 14.02
C LEU A 57 -11.06 6.05 15.40
N ARG A 58 -12.03 5.75 16.29
CA ARG A 58 -12.02 6.20 17.69
C ARG A 58 -11.25 5.27 18.63
N LYS A 59 -10.79 4.11 18.14
CA LYS A 59 -10.18 3.02 18.94
C LYS A 59 -11.15 2.42 19.97
N GLU A 60 -12.43 2.41 19.63
CA GLU A 60 -13.50 1.80 20.42
C GLU A 60 -13.50 0.26 20.18
N ALA A 61 -14.08 -0.50 21.11
CA ALA A 61 -14.33 -1.93 20.86
C ALA A 61 -15.32 -2.09 19.69
N TYR A 62 -15.09 -3.07 18.82
CA TYR A 62 -15.89 -3.27 17.62
C TYR A 62 -16.13 -4.75 17.31
N GLY A 63 -16.93 -5.02 16.27
CA GLY A 63 -17.27 -6.36 15.80
C GLY A 63 -17.97 -6.31 14.43
N LYS A 64 -18.95 -7.19 14.20
CA LYS A 64 -19.71 -7.33 12.94
C LYS A 64 -20.19 -6.00 12.29
N PRO A 65 -20.59 -4.93 13.03
CA PRO A 65 -21.06 -3.70 12.41
C PRO A 65 -20.04 -2.97 11.51
N VAL A 66 -18.72 -3.21 11.64
CA VAL A 66 -17.71 -2.56 10.79
C VAL A 66 -17.89 -2.93 9.31
N ASP A 67 -18.25 -4.19 9.03
CA ASP A 67 -18.49 -4.68 7.68
C ASP A 67 -19.74 -4.03 7.07
N ILE A 68 -20.74 -3.68 7.87
CA ILE A 68 -21.95 -3.00 7.38
C ILE A 68 -21.65 -1.55 6.98
N TRP A 69 -20.80 -0.85 7.73
CA TRP A 69 -20.35 0.49 7.36
C TRP A 69 -19.66 0.48 5.99
N ALA A 70 -18.73 -0.45 5.80
CA ALA A 70 -18.05 -0.64 4.52
C ALA A 70 -19.03 -1.02 3.39
N CYS A 71 -20.04 -1.85 3.64
CA CYS A 71 -21.14 -2.09 2.70
C CYS A 71 -21.91 -0.81 2.33
N GLY A 72 -22.13 0.11 3.27
CA GLY A 72 -22.74 1.43 3.01
C GLY A 72 -21.89 2.30 2.08
N VAL A 73 -20.57 2.35 2.32
CA VAL A 73 -19.60 3.05 1.46
C VAL A 73 -19.60 2.45 0.04
N ILE A 74 -19.60 1.11 -0.07
CA ILE A 74 -19.65 0.41 -1.36
C ILE A 74 -20.98 0.67 -2.09
N LEU A 75 -22.12 0.64 -1.38
CA LEU A 75 -23.44 0.90 -1.95
C LEU A 75 -23.54 2.32 -2.52
N TYR A 76 -23.01 3.31 -1.80
CA TYR A 76 -22.91 4.70 -2.27
C TYR A 76 -22.11 4.77 -3.59
N ILE A 77 -20.91 4.18 -3.63
CA ILE A 77 -20.06 4.13 -4.83
C ILE A 77 -20.78 3.43 -6.00
N LEU A 78 -21.55 2.36 -5.75
CA LEU A 78 -22.28 1.64 -6.79
C LEU A 78 -23.44 2.44 -7.42
N LEU A 79 -23.94 3.50 -6.77
CA LEU A 79 -25.04 4.32 -7.28
C LEU A 79 -24.58 5.55 -8.07
N VAL A 80 -23.49 6.21 -7.66
CA VAL A 80 -23.01 7.46 -8.30
C VAL A 80 -21.54 7.44 -8.76
N GLY A 81 -20.76 6.41 -8.38
CA GLY A 81 -19.41 6.20 -8.88
C GLY A 81 -18.28 6.95 -8.14
N TYR A 82 -18.60 7.72 -7.10
CA TYR A 82 -17.66 8.37 -6.19
C TYR A 82 -17.92 7.96 -4.73
N PRO A 83 -16.93 8.06 -3.81
CA PRO A 83 -17.10 7.69 -2.41
C PRO A 83 -17.83 8.78 -1.59
N PRO A 84 -18.52 8.41 -0.49
CA PRO A 84 -19.19 9.35 0.42
C PRO A 84 -18.21 10.14 1.33
N PHE A 85 -16.98 9.65 1.50
CA PHE A 85 -15.94 10.29 2.30
C PHE A 85 -14.66 10.37 1.46
N TRP A 86 -14.10 11.57 1.29
CA TRP A 86 -12.83 11.76 0.60
C TRP A 86 -12.13 13.06 0.99
N ASP A 87 -10.81 12.99 1.12
CA ASP A 87 -9.91 14.14 1.24
C ASP A 87 -8.52 13.72 0.68
N GLU A 88 -7.62 14.68 0.46
CA GLU A 88 -6.20 14.40 0.23
C GLU A 88 -5.47 14.19 1.57
N ASP A 89 -5.91 14.89 2.63
CA ASP A 89 -5.43 14.74 3.99
C ASP A 89 -6.17 13.60 4.73
N GLN A 90 -5.44 12.53 5.04
CA GLN A 90 -5.97 11.37 5.74
C GLN A 90 -6.55 11.73 7.13
N HIS A 91 -6.07 12.78 7.80
CA HIS A 91 -6.64 13.23 9.07
C HIS A 91 -8.03 13.83 8.88
N LYS A 92 -8.23 14.67 7.85
CA LYS A 92 -9.55 15.22 7.50
C LYS A 92 -10.52 14.14 7.04
N LEU A 93 -10.07 13.18 6.22
CA LEU A 93 -10.86 11.99 5.87
C LEU A 93 -11.34 11.24 7.13
N TYR A 94 -10.46 11.04 8.11
CA TYR A 94 -10.82 10.43 9.38
C TYR A 94 -11.76 11.30 10.23
N GLN A 95 -11.71 12.64 10.12
CA GLN A 95 -12.71 13.52 10.74
C GLN A 95 -14.07 13.38 10.07
N GLN A 96 -14.16 13.41 8.73
CA GLN A 96 -15.40 13.20 7.97
C GLN A 96 -16.08 11.89 8.37
N ILE A 97 -15.34 10.77 8.35
CA ILE A 97 -15.85 9.45 8.74
C ILE A 97 -16.32 9.44 10.19
N LYS A 98 -15.53 9.95 11.15
CA LYS A 98 -15.90 9.98 12.58
C LYS A 98 -17.14 10.84 12.87
N ALA A 99 -17.39 11.87 12.05
CA ALA A 99 -18.55 12.74 12.10
C ALA A 99 -19.77 12.19 11.32
N GLY A 100 -19.58 11.17 10.47
CA GLY A 100 -20.59 10.71 9.52
C GLY A 100 -20.96 11.78 8.49
N ALA A 101 -20.03 12.66 8.14
CA ALA A 101 -20.25 13.78 7.23
C ALA A 101 -20.18 13.31 5.76
N TYR A 102 -21.34 12.95 5.22
CA TYR A 102 -21.61 12.70 3.80
C TYR A 102 -22.99 13.24 3.45
N ASP A 103 -23.24 13.46 2.16
CA ASP A 103 -24.50 13.97 1.63
C ASP A 103 -24.91 13.25 0.34
N PHE A 104 -26.00 13.73 -0.29
CA PHE A 104 -26.56 13.19 -1.53
C PHE A 104 -26.73 14.33 -2.55
N PRO A 105 -25.63 14.87 -3.12
CA PRO A 105 -25.67 16.09 -3.89
C PRO A 105 -26.39 15.94 -5.25
N SER A 106 -27.02 17.03 -5.68
CA SER A 106 -27.61 17.19 -7.00
C SER A 106 -26.51 17.45 -8.05
N PRO A 107 -26.62 16.93 -9.29
CA PRO A 107 -27.80 16.28 -9.85
C PRO A 107 -27.83 14.75 -9.71
N GLU A 108 -26.69 14.07 -9.45
CA GLU A 108 -26.64 12.60 -9.63
C GLU A 108 -27.58 11.85 -8.69
N TRP A 109 -27.76 12.37 -7.47
CA TRP A 109 -28.66 11.78 -6.48
C TRP A 109 -30.13 12.16 -6.64
N ASP A 110 -30.50 13.16 -7.44
CA ASP A 110 -31.90 13.61 -7.56
C ASP A 110 -32.79 12.49 -8.12
N THR A 111 -32.25 11.72 -9.05
CA THR A 111 -32.92 10.58 -9.67
C THR A 111 -32.91 9.31 -8.80
N VAL A 112 -32.12 9.28 -7.72
CA VAL A 112 -31.88 8.08 -6.89
C VAL A 112 -32.99 7.92 -5.86
N THR A 113 -33.59 6.73 -5.82
CA THR A 113 -34.80 6.45 -5.04
C THR A 113 -34.61 6.70 -3.54
N PRO A 114 -35.61 7.24 -2.83
CA PRO A 114 -35.51 7.52 -1.39
C PRO A 114 -35.11 6.31 -0.54
N GLU A 115 -35.50 5.10 -0.96
CA GLU A 115 -35.22 3.85 -0.28
C GLU A 115 -33.74 3.43 -0.41
N ALA A 116 -33.06 3.79 -1.50
CA ALA A 116 -31.61 3.63 -1.63
C ALA A 116 -30.87 4.55 -0.66
N LYS A 117 -31.25 5.85 -0.63
CA LYS A 117 -30.71 6.83 0.31
C LYS A 117 -30.96 6.40 1.77
N ASN A 118 -32.16 5.88 2.05
CA ASN A 118 -32.52 5.37 3.38
C ASN A 118 -31.69 4.15 3.79
N LEU A 119 -31.45 3.19 2.90
CA LEU A 119 -30.60 2.03 3.19
C LEU A 119 -29.15 2.45 3.45
N ILE A 120 -28.62 3.41 2.68
CA ILE A 120 -27.31 4.02 2.93
C ILE A 120 -27.27 4.67 4.31
N ASN A 121 -28.27 5.46 4.69
CA ASN A 121 -28.33 6.09 6.01
C ASN A 121 -28.31 5.05 7.16
N GLN A 122 -29.01 3.94 6.98
CA GLN A 122 -29.03 2.84 7.95
C GLN A 122 -27.70 2.08 8.03
N MET A 123 -26.94 1.97 6.94
CA MET A 123 -25.60 1.38 6.91
C MET A 123 -24.50 2.33 7.41
N LEU A 124 -24.56 3.61 7.04
CA LEU A 124 -23.64 4.68 7.46
C LEU A 124 -24.10 5.35 8.78
N THR A 125 -24.82 4.62 9.62
CA THR A 125 -25.16 5.06 10.97
C THR A 125 -23.94 5.00 11.88
N ILE A 126 -23.60 6.13 12.48
CA ILE A 126 -22.35 6.35 13.23
C ILE A 126 -22.24 5.43 14.45
N ASN A 127 -23.33 5.22 15.19
CA ASN A 127 -23.35 4.34 16.36
C ASN A 127 -23.52 2.88 15.92
N PRO A 128 -22.54 1.98 16.13
CA PRO A 128 -22.61 0.60 15.63
C PRO A 128 -23.74 -0.24 16.26
N ALA A 129 -24.28 0.15 17.42
CA ALA A 129 -25.44 -0.51 18.04
C ALA A 129 -26.80 0.02 17.52
N LYS A 130 -26.80 1.07 16.68
CA LYS A 130 -27.98 1.55 15.94
C LYS A 130 -27.87 1.30 14.43
N ARG A 131 -26.72 0.78 13.96
CA ARG A 131 -26.46 0.46 12.56
C ARG A 131 -27.20 -0.84 12.20
N ILE A 132 -27.82 -0.85 11.01
CA ILE A 132 -28.56 -2.01 10.51
C ILE A 132 -27.69 -3.27 10.49
N THR A 133 -28.24 -4.46 10.76
CA THR A 133 -27.51 -5.72 10.55
C THR A 133 -27.60 -6.18 9.10
N ALA A 134 -26.69 -7.06 8.67
CA ALA A 134 -26.77 -7.70 7.34
C ALA A 134 -28.11 -8.42 7.11
N HIS A 135 -28.71 -8.99 8.17
CA HIS A 135 -29.97 -9.74 8.07
C HIS A 135 -31.19 -8.81 7.89
N GLU A 136 -31.16 -7.62 8.46
CA GLU A 136 -32.18 -6.58 8.25
C GLU A 136 -31.98 -5.86 6.91
N ALA A 137 -30.73 -5.60 6.50
CA ALA A 137 -30.41 -5.00 5.21
C ALA A 137 -30.92 -5.86 4.02
N LEU A 138 -30.81 -7.19 4.13
CA LEU A 138 -31.38 -8.12 3.15
C LEU A 138 -32.92 -8.12 3.10
N LYS A 139 -33.59 -7.64 4.16
CA LYS A 139 -35.05 -7.48 4.24
C LYS A 139 -35.52 -6.07 3.86
N HIS A 140 -34.61 -5.12 3.66
CA HIS A 140 -34.96 -3.74 3.31
C HIS A 140 -35.68 -3.68 1.95
N PRO A 141 -36.77 -2.90 1.79
CA PRO A 141 -37.57 -2.87 0.57
C PRO A 141 -36.77 -2.67 -0.71
N TRP A 142 -35.73 -1.84 -0.69
CA TRP A 142 -34.89 -1.60 -1.87
C TRP A 142 -34.15 -2.87 -2.36
N VAL A 143 -33.86 -3.80 -1.44
CA VAL A 143 -33.20 -5.09 -1.74
C VAL A 143 -34.23 -6.17 -2.05
N CYS A 144 -35.23 -6.36 -1.18
CA CYS A 144 -36.16 -7.49 -1.27
C CYS A 144 -37.34 -7.27 -2.24
N GLN A 145 -37.69 -6.01 -2.52
CA GLN A 145 -38.76 -5.61 -3.45
C GLN A 145 -38.18 -4.86 -4.66
N ARG A 146 -36.97 -5.23 -5.10
CA ARG A 146 -36.19 -4.53 -6.14
C ARG A 146 -36.97 -4.24 -7.42
N SER A 147 -37.88 -5.14 -7.84
CA SER A 147 -38.69 -4.99 -9.06
C SER A 147 -39.75 -3.87 -9.00
N THR A 148 -40.10 -3.38 -7.80
CA THR A 148 -41.07 -2.29 -7.61
C THR A 148 -40.44 -1.04 -6.96
N VAL A 149 -39.36 -1.21 -6.19
CA VAL A 149 -38.75 -0.13 -5.40
C VAL A 149 -37.46 0.45 -6.02
N ALA A 150 -36.72 -0.32 -6.84
CA ALA A 150 -35.47 0.18 -7.44
C ALA A 150 -35.69 0.79 -8.83
N SER A 151 -35.10 1.97 -9.06
CA SER A 151 -35.10 2.63 -10.37
C SER A 151 -34.49 1.73 -11.46
N MET A 152 -35.21 1.56 -12.57
CA MET A 152 -34.75 0.85 -13.77
C MET A 152 -33.99 1.76 -14.77
N MET A 153 -33.76 3.03 -14.43
CA MET A 153 -33.05 3.98 -15.31
C MET A 153 -31.56 3.64 -15.41
N HIS A 154 -31.08 3.46 -16.65
CA HIS A 154 -29.63 3.39 -16.93
C HIS A 154 -28.96 4.73 -16.60
N ARG A 155 -27.85 4.68 -15.86
CA ARG A 155 -27.09 5.86 -15.43
C ARG A 155 -25.72 5.86 -16.09
N GLN A 156 -25.62 6.59 -17.19
CA GLN A 156 -24.37 6.69 -17.95
C GLN A 156 -23.28 7.43 -17.16
N GLU A 157 -23.63 8.50 -16.47
CA GLU A 157 -22.73 9.29 -15.62
C GLU A 157 -22.11 8.44 -14.50
N THR A 158 -22.92 7.66 -13.76
CA THR A 158 -22.45 6.67 -12.78
C THR A 158 -21.42 5.71 -13.38
N VAL A 159 -21.64 5.21 -14.60
CA VAL A 159 -20.70 4.30 -15.28
C VAL A 159 -19.38 4.99 -15.62
N GLU A 160 -19.39 6.28 -15.93
CA GLU A 160 -18.19 7.05 -16.26
C GLU A 160 -17.42 7.52 -15.01
N CYS A 161 -18.13 7.92 -13.97
CA CYS A 161 -17.56 8.14 -12.64
C CYS A 161 -16.95 6.83 -12.08
N LEU A 162 -17.64 5.69 -12.19
CA LEU A 162 -17.08 4.38 -11.85
C LEU A 162 -15.82 4.03 -12.66
N LYS A 163 -15.76 4.36 -13.96
CA LYS A 163 -14.52 4.17 -14.76
C LYS A 163 -13.38 5.03 -14.21
N LYS A 164 -13.61 6.33 -14.00
CA LYS A 164 -12.62 7.28 -13.44
C LYS A 164 -12.14 6.86 -12.04
N PHE A 165 -13.07 6.51 -11.14
CA PHE A 165 -12.79 6.01 -9.81
C PHE A 165 -12.00 4.70 -9.84
N ASN A 166 -12.42 3.72 -10.64
CA ASN A 166 -11.67 2.47 -10.78
C ASN A 166 -10.28 2.66 -11.41
N ALA A 167 -10.09 3.66 -12.28
CA ALA A 167 -8.77 4.03 -12.79
C ALA A 167 -7.89 4.67 -11.70
N ARG A 168 -8.37 5.71 -11.00
CA ARG A 168 -7.64 6.37 -9.88
C ARG A 168 -7.31 5.37 -8.76
N ARG A 169 -8.26 4.49 -8.43
CA ARG A 169 -8.12 3.42 -7.43
C ARG A 169 -7.16 2.32 -7.88
N LYS A 170 -7.27 1.81 -9.11
CA LYS A 170 -6.29 0.84 -9.64
C LYS A 170 -4.89 1.43 -9.76
N LEU A 171 -4.75 2.71 -10.08
CA LEU A 171 -3.45 3.37 -10.09
C LEU A 171 -2.86 3.44 -8.67
N LYS A 172 -3.57 4.03 -7.70
CA LYS A 172 -3.12 4.06 -6.29
C LYS A 172 -2.87 2.65 -5.72
N GLY A 173 -3.75 1.70 -6.01
CA GLY A 173 -3.65 0.31 -5.58
C GLY A 173 -2.51 -0.46 -6.25
N ALA A 174 -2.24 -0.24 -7.54
CA ALA A 174 -1.10 -0.84 -8.24
C ALA A 174 0.24 -0.19 -7.83
N ILE A 175 0.25 1.10 -7.47
CA ILE A 175 1.41 1.75 -6.83
C ILE A 175 1.70 1.04 -5.50
N LEU A 176 0.71 0.95 -4.61
CA LEU A 176 0.87 0.25 -3.32
C LEU A 176 1.18 -1.25 -3.47
N THR A 177 0.61 -1.92 -4.47
CA THR A 177 0.88 -3.34 -4.75
C THR A 177 2.26 -3.53 -5.37
N THR A 178 2.77 -2.58 -6.15
CA THR A 178 4.18 -2.60 -6.59
C THR A 178 5.08 -2.48 -5.35
N MET A 179 4.80 -1.48 -4.48
CA MET A 179 5.42 -1.28 -3.15
C MET A 179 5.17 -2.39 -2.09
N LEU A 180 4.68 -3.54 -2.55
CA LEU A 180 4.44 -4.78 -1.80
C LEU A 180 4.85 -6.04 -2.61
N ALA A 181 5.04 -5.93 -3.92
CA ALA A 181 5.35 -7.04 -4.82
C ALA A 181 6.84 -7.12 -5.14
N THR A 182 7.54 -5.99 -5.30
CA THR A 182 9.01 -5.98 -5.32
C THR A 182 9.54 -6.56 -3.99
N ARG A 183 8.89 -6.20 -2.87
CA ARG A 183 9.00 -6.82 -1.53
C ARG A 183 8.75 -8.33 -1.42
N ASN A 184 8.13 -8.97 -2.40
CA ASN A 184 7.75 -10.38 -2.35
C ASN A 184 8.36 -11.24 -3.47
N PHE A 185 8.83 -10.64 -4.56
CA PHE A 185 9.37 -11.41 -5.70
C PHE A 185 10.82 -11.86 -5.44
N SER A 186 11.65 -11.01 -4.85
CA SER A 186 13.04 -11.35 -4.46
C SER A 186 13.11 -12.61 -3.58
N ALA A 187 12.16 -12.77 -2.65
CA ALA A 187 12.08 -13.91 -1.74
C ALA A 187 11.83 -15.28 -2.40
N LYS A 188 11.47 -15.36 -3.70
CA LYS A 188 11.04 -16.61 -4.36
C LYS A 188 12.03 -17.20 -5.37
N SER A 189 13.12 -16.51 -5.70
CA SER A 189 14.13 -17.00 -6.66
C SER A 189 14.89 -18.26 -6.17
N LEU A 190 15.06 -18.40 -4.85
CA LEU A 190 16.00 -19.34 -4.21
C LEU A 190 15.58 -20.84 -4.21
N LEU A 191 14.42 -21.22 -4.75
CA LEU A 191 13.86 -22.57 -4.52
C LEU A 191 14.01 -23.59 -5.65
N ASN A 192 14.52 -23.23 -6.83
CA ASN A 192 14.50 -24.13 -8.00
C ASN A 192 15.84 -24.28 -8.74
N LYS A 193 16.86 -24.82 -8.05
CA LYS A 193 17.97 -25.58 -8.66
C LYS A 193 18.70 -26.42 -7.60
N LYS A 194 18.46 -27.74 -7.57
CA LYS A 194 19.42 -28.69 -7.00
C LYS A 194 20.49 -28.99 -8.04
N ALA A 195 21.75 -28.98 -7.63
CA ALA A 195 22.87 -29.36 -8.48
C ALA A 195 23.21 -30.84 -8.29
N ASP A 196 23.59 -31.52 -9.38
CA ASP A 196 24.38 -32.75 -9.30
C ASP A 196 25.85 -32.37 -9.09
N GLY A 197 26.48 -32.94 -8.05
CA GLY A 197 27.83 -32.59 -7.60
C GLY A 197 28.50 -33.75 -6.87
N VAL A 198 29.52 -34.32 -7.51
CA VAL A 198 30.17 -35.62 -7.18
C VAL A 198 30.99 -35.58 -5.86
N LYS A 199 31.12 -36.74 -5.20
CA LYS A 199 31.92 -36.97 -3.95
C LYS A 199 33.44 -37.08 -4.23
N PRO A 200 34.32 -37.01 -3.20
CA PRO A 200 34.72 -38.20 -2.41
C PRO A 200 34.55 -37.96 -0.87
N GLN A 201 34.24 -38.93 0.02
CA GLN A 201 35.04 -40.09 0.51
C GLN A 201 36.41 -39.70 1.12
N THR A 202 36.83 -40.20 2.30
CA THR A 202 36.70 -41.57 2.84
C THR A 202 36.42 -41.70 4.36
N ASN A 203 35.77 -42.82 4.75
CA ASN A 203 35.88 -43.72 5.93
C ASN A 203 36.67 -43.29 7.20
N SER A 204 36.34 -43.67 8.45
CA SER A 204 35.16 -44.33 9.13
C SER A 204 35.40 -44.29 10.68
N THR A 205 34.78 -44.99 11.67
CA THR A 205 33.92 -46.21 11.73
C THR A 205 33.18 -46.36 13.09
N LYS A 206 31.91 -46.84 13.05
CA LYS A 206 31.18 -47.71 14.02
C LYS A 206 30.82 -47.30 15.49
N ASN A 207 29.61 -47.78 15.86
CA ASN A 207 29.00 -48.00 17.19
C ASN A 207 28.56 -46.77 18.02
N SER A 208 27.44 -46.77 18.78
CA SER A 208 26.22 -47.63 18.78
C SER A 208 25.13 -47.11 19.76
N ALA A 209 23.89 -47.62 19.62
CA ALA A 209 22.78 -47.60 20.59
C ALA A 209 21.84 -46.36 20.67
N ALA A 210 20.56 -46.65 20.96
CA ALA A 210 19.38 -45.80 20.76
C ALA A 210 18.91 -45.04 22.01
N ALA A 211 18.07 -44.00 21.79
CA ALA A 211 17.10 -43.48 22.75
C ALA A 211 15.88 -42.88 22.01
N THR A 212 14.69 -42.88 22.63
CA THR A 212 13.40 -42.56 21.97
C THR A 212 12.60 -41.49 22.70
N SER A 213 12.15 -40.44 22.00
CA SER A 213 10.83 -39.78 22.16
C SER A 213 10.64 -38.60 21.19
N PRO A 214 9.40 -38.29 20.75
CA PRO A 214 9.13 -37.16 19.86
C PRO A 214 8.90 -35.84 20.60
N LYS A 215 9.26 -34.72 19.97
CA LYS A 215 8.69 -33.38 20.24
C LYS A 215 8.12 -32.82 18.94
N GLY A 216 6.97 -32.16 19.03
CA GLY A 216 6.17 -31.78 17.87
C GLY A 216 6.83 -30.72 16.97
N THR A 217 6.59 -30.85 15.67
CA THR A 217 6.94 -29.83 14.67
C THR A 217 6.10 -28.57 14.85
N LEU A 218 6.75 -27.47 15.20
CA LEU A 218 6.20 -26.14 14.95
C LEU A 218 6.22 -25.86 13.42
N PRO A 219 5.20 -25.21 12.85
CA PRO A 219 5.26 -24.72 11.48
C PRO A 219 6.31 -23.60 11.37
N PRO A 220 6.95 -23.40 10.20
CA PRO A 220 7.92 -22.33 10.00
C PRO A 220 7.24 -20.95 10.11
N ALA A 221 7.96 -19.98 10.69
CA ALA A 221 7.48 -18.61 10.78
C ALA A 221 7.28 -17.99 9.39
N ALA A 222 6.19 -17.24 9.22
CA ALA A 222 5.97 -16.45 8.01
C ALA A 222 6.97 -15.30 7.92
N LEU A 223 7.49 -15.04 6.73
CA LEU A 223 8.35 -13.88 6.47
C LEU A 223 7.50 -12.61 6.44
N GLU A 224 7.81 -11.64 7.31
CA GLU A 224 7.20 -10.31 7.26
C GLU A 224 7.83 -9.44 6.15
N PRO A 225 7.03 -8.69 5.37
CA PRO A 225 7.54 -7.91 4.23
C PRO A 225 8.14 -6.56 4.67
N GLN A 226 9.33 -6.23 4.18
CA GLN A 226 10.14 -5.05 4.57
C GLN A 226 9.52 -3.68 4.22
N THR A 227 9.08 -2.87 5.18
CA THR A 227 8.34 -1.61 4.94
C THR A 227 9.20 -0.41 4.52
N THR A 228 8.68 0.39 3.58
CA THR A 228 9.09 1.80 3.36
C THR A 228 7.93 2.72 3.76
N VAL A 229 8.21 3.84 4.44
CA VAL A 229 7.21 4.85 4.86
C VAL A 229 7.74 6.26 4.61
N ILE A 230 6.90 7.21 4.18
CA ILE A 230 7.25 8.64 4.12
C ILE A 230 6.65 9.37 5.32
N HIS A 231 7.41 10.27 5.94
CA HIS A 231 6.91 11.24 6.93
C HIS A 231 7.26 12.67 6.51
N ASN A 232 6.23 13.50 6.32
CA ASN A 232 6.37 14.93 6.06
C ASN A 232 5.84 15.72 7.27
N PRO A 233 6.61 16.66 7.87
CA PRO A 233 6.08 17.58 8.84
C PRO A 233 5.08 18.55 8.18
N VAL A 234 4.22 19.16 8.98
CA VAL A 234 3.26 20.18 8.50
C VAL A 234 4.03 21.42 8.04
N ASP A 235 3.66 21.97 6.88
CA ASP A 235 4.26 23.18 6.31
C ASP A 235 4.11 24.36 7.28
N GLY A 236 5.22 24.69 7.94
CA GLY A 236 5.28 25.61 9.08
C GLY A 236 6.14 26.85 8.85
N ILE A 237 6.49 27.16 7.60
CA ILE A 237 7.27 28.34 7.23
C ILE A 237 6.45 29.17 6.24
N LYS A 238 6.28 30.46 6.56
CA LYS A 238 5.63 31.42 5.66
C LYS A 238 6.63 31.89 4.60
N GLU A 239 6.41 31.54 3.35
CA GLU A 239 6.88 32.40 2.25
C GLU A 239 5.93 33.60 2.10
N SER A 240 6.46 34.74 1.69
CA SER A 240 5.72 36.00 1.61
C SER A 240 5.16 36.23 0.21
N SER A 241 3.99 36.89 0.16
CA SER A 241 3.31 37.34 -1.06
C SER A 241 4.26 38.08 -2.03
N ASP A 242 4.22 37.74 -3.31
CA ASP A 242 3.48 38.57 -4.29
C ASP A 242 3.40 37.95 -5.71
N SER A 243 2.49 38.53 -6.52
CA SER A 243 2.23 38.25 -7.95
C SER A 243 1.29 37.08 -8.27
N ALA A 244 0.11 37.38 -8.81
CA ALA A 244 -0.86 36.39 -9.26
C ALA A 244 -0.65 36.04 -10.74
N ASN A 245 -0.32 34.78 -11.06
CA ASN A 245 -0.55 34.14 -12.38
C ASN A 245 -0.23 32.62 -12.44
N THR A 246 -0.72 31.79 -11.50
CA THR A 246 -0.54 30.32 -11.56
C THR A 246 -1.75 29.56 -11.02
N THR A 247 -2.48 28.86 -11.89
CA THR A 247 -3.52 27.86 -11.51
C THR A 247 -3.49 26.55 -12.33
N ILE A 248 -2.64 26.49 -13.37
CA ILE A 248 -2.43 25.28 -14.19
C ILE A 248 -1.03 24.73 -13.92
N GLU A 249 0.00 25.58 -13.98
CA GLU A 249 1.40 25.18 -13.80
C GLU A 249 1.69 24.51 -12.44
N ASP A 250 0.98 24.92 -11.38
CA ASP A 250 1.19 24.40 -10.02
C ASP A 250 0.63 22.99 -9.81
N GLU A 251 -0.58 22.69 -10.30
CA GLU A 251 -1.12 21.31 -10.25
C GLU A 251 -0.30 20.36 -11.14
N ASP A 252 0.18 20.85 -12.28
CA ASP A 252 1.07 20.10 -13.18
C ASP A 252 2.45 19.85 -12.53
N ALA A 253 2.99 20.82 -11.81
CA ALA A 253 4.20 20.67 -11.00
C ALA A 253 4.00 19.74 -9.80
N LYS A 254 2.85 19.83 -9.11
CA LYS A 254 2.44 18.94 -8.01
C LYS A 254 2.32 17.49 -8.49
N ALA A 255 1.74 17.25 -9.66
CA ALA A 255 1.69 15.94 -10.31
C ALA A 255 3.10 15.39 -10.61
N ARG A 256 3.98 16.21 -11.22
CA ARG A 256 5.39 15.84 -11.46
C ARG A 256 6.15 15.53 -10.17
N LYS A 257 6.02 16.37 -9.12
CA LYS A 257 6.62 16.14 -7.80
C LYS A 257 6.19 14.79 -7.22
N GLN A 258 4.91 14.45 -7.31
CA GLN A 258 4.38 13.17 -6.81
C GLN A 258 4.88 11.95 -7.61
N GLU A 259 5.13 12.10 -8.91
CA GLU A 259 5.73 11.05 -9.74
C GLU A 259 7.20 10.79 -9.40
N ILE A 260 7.98 11.84 -9.14
CA ILE A 260 9.38 11.72 -8.70
C ILE A 260 9.49 11.05 -7.33
N ILE A 261 8.64 11.42 -6.37
CA ILE A 261 8.55 10.74 -5.05
C ILE A 261 8.30 9.24 -5.25
N LYS A 262 7.24 8.88 -5.99
CA LYS A 262 6.87 7.49 -6.29
C LYS A 262 8.00 6.69 -6.95
N THR A 263 8.70 7.29 -7.92
CA THR A 263 9.79 6.59 -8.64
C THR A 263 11.00 6.40 -7.72
N THR A 264 11.20 7.32 -6.76
CA THR A 264 12.20 7.19 -5.68
C THR A 264 11.82 6.09 -4.68
N GLU A 265 10.54 6.00 -4.28
CA GLU A 265 10.04 4.90 -3.44
C GLU A 265 10.31 3.53 -4.10
N GLN A 266 10.02 3.40 -5.40
CA GLN A 266 10.26 2.17 -6.18
C GLN A 266 11.75 1.80 -6.28
N LEU A 267 12.64 2.78 -6.44
CA LEU A 267 14.09 2.56 -6.45
C LEU A 267 14.60 2.09 -5.07
N ILE A 268 14.18 2.75 -3.98
CA ILE A 268 14.55 2.36 -2.61
C ILE A 268 14.01 0.96 -2.27
N GLU A 269 12.80 0.63 -2.72
CA GLU A 269 12.24 -0.72 -2.56
C GLU A 269 13.09 -1.77 -3.30
N ALA A 270 13.53 -1.50 -4.53
CA ALA A 270 14.41 -2.41 -5.27
C ALA A 270 15.76 -2.63 -4.53
N VAL A 271 16.35 -1.57 -3.97
CA VAL A 271 17.56 -1.66 -3.14
C VAL A 271 17.32 -2.49 -1.87
N ASN A 272 16.28 -2.21 -1.08
CA ASN A 272 15.99 -2.94 0.16
C ASN A 272 15.83 -4.45 -0.08
N ASN A 273 15.20 -4.83 -1.19
CA ASN A 273 14.95 -6.23 -1.55
C ASN A 273 16.13 -6.92 -2.26
N GLY A 274 17.19 -6.21 -2.63
CA GLY A 274 18.25 -6.75 -3.48
C GLY A 274 17.79 -7.11 -4.90
N ASP A 275 16.74 -6.47 -5.42
CA ASP A 275 16.25 -6.67 -6.80
C ASP A 275 17.03 -5.78 -7.78
N PHE A 276 18.16 -6.31 -8.27
CA PHE A 276 19.00 -5.60 -9.24
C PHE A 276 18.31 -5.41 -10.59
N GLU A 277 17.38 -6.31 -10.98
CA GLU A 277 16.69 -6.21 -12.27
C GLU A 277 15.63 -5.10 -12.26
N ALA A 278 14.98 -4.85 -11.12
CA ALA A 278 14.14 -3.68 -10.91
C ALA A 278 14.99 -2.40 -10.84
N TYR A 279 16.07 -2.40 -10.05
CA TYR A 279 16.97 -1.25 -9.90
C TYR A 279 17.56 -0.79 -11.25
N ALA A 280 18.09 -1.72 -12.05
CA ALA A 280 18.67 -1.44 -13.36
C ALA A 280 17.66 -1.04 -14.47
N LYS A 281 16.35 -1.13 -14.21
CA LYS A 281 15.30 -0.56 -15.08
C LYS A 281 14.93 0.88 -14.71
N ILE A 282 15.28 1.32 -13.50
CA ILE A 282 14.96 2.65 -12.96
C ILE A 282 16.18 3.57 -13.02
N CYS A 283 17.40 3.03 -12.97
CA CYS A 283 18.63 3.79 -13.19
C CYS A 283 18.95 3.95 -14.69
N ASP A 284 19.77 4.93 -15.01
CA ASP A 284 20.41 5.01 -16.33
C ASP A 284 21.63 4.07 -16.40
N PRO A 285 21.96 3.46 -17.56
CA PRO A 285 23.17 2.64 -17.69
C PRO A 285 24.47 3.39 -17.38
N GLY A 286 24.49 4.72 -17.60
CA GLY A 286 25.58 5.62 -17.21
C GLY A 286 25.31 6.38 -15.90
N LEU A 287 24.55 5.80 -14.97
CA LEU A 287 24.34 6.36 -13.62
C LEU A 287 25.69 6.72 -12.99
N THR A 288 25.83 7.96 -12.52
CA THR A 288 26.97 8.35 -11.68
C THR A 288 26.59 8.31 -10.20
N SER A 289 27.48 7.81 -9.33
CA SER A 289 27.27 7.85 -7.88
C SER A 289 28.43 8.46 -7.11
N PHE A 290 28.10 9.13 -6.00
CA PHE A 290 29.03 9.57 -4.97
C PHE A 290 28.49 9.14 -3.61
N GLU A 291 29.16 8.22 -2.94
CA GLU A 291 28.64 7.54 -1.75
C GLU A 291 29.78 7.09 -0.81
N PRO A 292 29.51 6.83 0.49
CA PRO A 292 30.55 6.46 1.45
C PRO A 292 31.40 5.26 1.00
N GLU A 293 30.74 4.27 0.39
CA GLU A 293 31.33 3.07 -0.19
C GLU A 293 32.34 3.36 -1.32
N ALA A 294 32.18 4.46 -2.06
CA ALA A 294 33.10 4.89 -3.11
C ALA A 294 34.37 5.58 -2.57
N LEU A 295 34.50 5.73 -1.24
CA LEU A 295 35.66 6.32 -0.56
C LEU A 295 36.03 7.73 -1.08
N GLY A 296 35.02 8.53 -1.44
CA GLY A 296 35.19 9.91 -1.94
C GLY A 296 35.50 10.03 -3.43
N ASN A 297 35.42 8.94 -4.19
CA ASN A 297 35.55 8.96 -5.65
C ASN A 297 34.15 9.09 -6.30
N LEU A 298 34.11 9.67 -7.51
CA LEU A 298 32.93 9.54 -8.37
C LEU A 298 32.97 8.18 -9.08
N VAL A 299 31.87 7.45 -9.01
CA VAL A 299 31.64 6.17 -9.70
C VAL A 299 30.75 6.41 -10.91
N GLU A 300 30.97 5.65 -11.99
CA GLU A 300 30.12 5.62 -13.18
C GLU A 300 29.67 4.19 -13.50
N GLY A 301 28.41 4.04 -13.89
CA GLY A 301 27.81 2.79 -14.31
C GLY A 301 27.24 1.93 -13.17
N MET A 302 26.72 0.77 -13.58
CA MET A 302 25.89 -0.08 -12.72
C MET A 302 26.66 -1.18 -11.98
N ASP A 303 27.90 -1.47 -12.36
CA ASP A 303 28.62 -2.66 -11.86
C ASP A 303 29.20 -2.48 -10.44
N PHE A 304 29.45 -1.25 -10.00
CA PHE A 304 29.75 -0.96 -8.59
C PHE A 304 28.56 -1.33 -7.70
N HIS A 305 27.38 -0.79 -8.02
CA HIS A 305 26.13 -1.12 -7.33
C HIS A 305 25.82 -2.63 -7.38
N ARG A 306 25.99 -3.27 -8.55
CA ARG A 306 25.78 -4.72 -8.76
C ARG A 306 26.48 -5.56 -7.70
N PHE A 307 27.72 -5.24 -7.35
CA PHE A 307 28.49 -5.96 -6.34
C PHE A 307 27.75 -6.03 -4.99
N TYR A 308 27.15 -4.93 -4.53
CA TYR A 308 26.39 -4.87 -3.28
C TYR A 308 25.07 -5.65 -3.34
N PHE A 309 24.39 -5.61 -4.48
CA PHE A 309 23.19 -6.42 -4.72
C PHE A 309 23.51 -7.92 -4.63
N GLU A 310 24.53 -8.38 -5.36
CA GLU A 310 24.93 -9.80 -5.40
C GLU A 310 25.57 -10.28 -4.09
N ASN A 311 26.29 -9.42 -3.36
CA ASN A 311 27.11 -9.85 -2.22
C ASN A 311 26.62 -9.50 -0.83
N LEU A 312 25.87 -8.42 -0.65
CA LEU A 312 25.35 -7.96 0.65
C LEU A 312 23.83 -8.07 0.73
N LEU A 313 23.11 -7.43 -0.20
CA LEU A 313 21.66 -7.26 -0.12
C LEU A 313 20.93 -8.59 -0.32
N ALA A 314 21.24 -9.34 -1.39
CA ALA A 314 20.63 -10.65 -1.67
C ALA A 314 20.91 -11.75 -0.62
N LYS A 315 21.79 -11.50 0.36
CA LYS A 315 22.12 -12.44 1.44
C LYS A 315 21.53 -12.05 2.79
N ASN A 316 20.92 -10.87 2.93
CA ASN A 316 20.40 -10.38 4.21
C ASN A 316 18.95 -10.84 4.44
N SER A 317 18.77 -11.94 5.18
CA SER A 317 17.44 -12.51 5.48
C SER A 317 16.71 -11.86 6.65
N LYS A 318 17.18 -10.73 7.17
CA LYS A 318 16.57 -10.02 8.32
C LYS A 318 15.61 -8.93 7.83
N PRO A 319 14.54 -8.60 8.58
CA PRO A 319 13.67 -7.50 8.22
C PRO A 319 14.42 -6.16 8.31
N ILE A 320 14.28 -5.36 7.25
CA ILE A 320 14.66 -3.96 7.18
C ILE A 320 13.38 -3.13 7.11
N HIS A 321 13.34 -1.99 7.79
CA HIS A 321 12.32 -0.97 7.61
C HIS A 321 12.99 0.37 7.28
N THR A 322 12.65 0.95 6.13
CA THR A 322 13.10 2.29 5.74
C THR A 322 12.01 3.33 6.02
N THR A 323 12.44 4.52 6.46
CA THR A 323 11.58 5.71 6.54
C THR A 323 12.26 6.87 5.84
N ILE A 324 11.53 7.52 4.92
CA ILE A 324 11.96 8.72 4.20
C ILE A 324 11.39 9.93 4.94
N LEU A 325 12.26 10.86 5.35
CA LEU A 325 11.90 12.10 6.01
C LEU A 325 12.13 13.29 5.09
N ASN A 326 11.20 14.25 5.13
CA ASN A 326 11.30 15.56 4.51
C ASN A 326 11.72 15.55 3.01
N PRO A 327 11.06 14.76 2.13
CA PRO A 327 11.45 14.67 0.72
C PRO A 327 11.18 15.97 -0.04
N HIS A 328 12.24 16.69 -0.43
CA HIS A 328 12.14 17.95 -1.16
C HIS A 328 12.43 17.75 -2.66
N VAL A 329 11.42 18.00 -3.51
CA VAL A 329 11.52 17.83 -4.97
C VAL A 329 11.60 19.18 -5.69
N HIS A 330 12.69 19.38 -6.42
CA HIS A 330 12.86 20.44 -7.41
C HIS A 330 12.57 19.87 -8.81
N VAL A 331 11.62 20.44 -9.53
CA VAL A 331 11.35 20.10 -10.95
C VAL A 331 12.07 21.12 -11.83
N ILE A 332 12.75 20.68 -12.88
CA ILE A 332 13.66 21.47 -13.70
C ILE A 332 13.24 21.30 -15.17
N GLY A 333 12.34 22.18 -15.63
CA GLY A 333 11.69 22.02 -16.94
C GLY A 333 10.75 20.81 -16.98
N GLU A 334 10.58 20.20 -18.15
CA GLU A 334 9.68 19.06 -18.34
C GLU A 334 10.33 17.69 -18.09
N ASP A 335 11.62 17.56 -18.43
CA ASP A 335 12.33 16.29 -18.50
C ASP A 335 13.41 16.09 -17.41
N ALA A 336 13.57 17.02 -16.47
CA ALA A 336 14.52 16.86 -15.36
C ALA A 336 13.91 17.18 -14.00
N ALA A 337 14.40 16.51 -12.96
CA ALA A 337 14.06 16.78 -11.57
C ALA A 337 15.19 16.34 -10.62
N CYS A 338 15.20 16.91 -9.43
CA CYS A 338 16.08 16.50 -8.34
C CYS A 338 15.26 16.33 -7.06
N ILE A 339 15.51 15.26 -6.31
CA ILE A 339 14.92 15.01 -5.00
C ILE A 339 16.01 14.81 -3.96
N ALA A 340 15.91 15.50 -2.83
CA ALA A 340 16.75 15.30 -1.65
C ALA A 340 15.89 14.89 -0.46
N TYR A 341 16.37 13.95 0.35
CA TYR A 341 15.66 13.42 1.52
C TYR A 341 16.63 12.84 2.56
N ILE A 342 16.16 12.71 3.80
CA ILE A 342 16.85 11.94 4.83
C ILE A 342 16.22 10.54 4.86
N ARG A 343 17.04 9.49 4.78
CA ARG A 343 16.62 8.10 4.89
C ARG A 343 17.05 7.55 6.24
N LEU A 344 16.08 7.12 7.04
CA LEU A 344 16.33 6.27 8.20
C LEU A 344 16.17 4.80 7.79
N THR A 345 17.12 3.95 8.17
CA THR A 345 17.06 2.52 7.92
C THR A 345 17.18 1.76 9.23
N GLN A 346 16.09 1.12 9.64
CA GLN A 346 15.99 0.27 10.83
C GLN A 346 16.24 -1.19 10.44
N TYR A 347 17.10 -1.88 11.18
CA TYR A 347 17.52 -3.25 10.88
C TYR A 347 17.94 -4.00 12.16
N ILE A 348 18.15 -5.31 12.04
CA ILE A 348 18.65 -6.18 13.10
C ILE A 348 20.14 -6.48 12.86
N ASP A 349 21.03 -6.11 13.80
CA ASP A 349 22.48 -6.29 13.66
C ASP A 349 22.94 -7.75 13.71
N GLY A 350 24.23 -8.00 13.47
CA GLY A 350 24.83 -9.35 13.54
C GLY A 350 24.60 -10.05 14.89
N GLN A 351 24.43 -9.30 15.98
CA GLN A 351 24.20 -9.78 17.34
C GLN A 351 22.69 -9.86 17.69
N GLY A 352 21.80 -9.68 16.71
CA GLY A 352 20.35 -9.81 16.90
C GLY A 352 19.66 -8.59 17.50
N ARG A 353 20.33 -7.43 17.62
CA ARG A 353 19.75 -6.23 18.24
C ARG A 353 19.20 -5.26 17.20
N PRO A 354 18.11 -4.53 17.50
CA PRO A 354 17.64 -3.45 16.64
C PRO A 354 18.64 -2.30 16.59
N ARG A 355 18.84 -1.76 15.39
CA ARG A 355 19.67 -0.59 15.06
C ARG A 355 18.92 0.32 14.10
N THR A 356 19.29 1.59 14.10
CA THR A 356 18.88 2.58 13.10
C THR A 356 20.14 3.23 12.55
N SER A 357 20.27 3.32 11.22
CA SER A 357 21.21 4.22 10.55
C SER A 357 20.46 5.37 9.87
N GLN A 358 21.19 6.44 9.58
CA GLN A 358 20.72 7.60 8.82
C GLN A 358 21.67 7.83 7.65
N SER A 359 21.09 8.15 6.48
CA SER A 359 21.80 8.72 5.34
C SER A 359 21.04 9.92 4.79
N GLU A 360 21.78 10.88 4.24
CA GLU A 360 21.25 11.98 3.44
C GLU A 360 21.41 11.59 1.97
N GLU A 361 20.29 11.41 1.26
CA GLU A 361 20.29 10.94 -0.13
C GLU A 361 19.75 12.02 -1.08
N THR A 362 20.43 12.22 -2.20
CA THR A 362 20.00 13.08 -3.31
C THR A 362 19.99 12.28 -4.61
N ARG A 363 18.93 12.39 -5.40
CA ARG A 363 18.77 11.70 -6.70
C ARG A 363 18.36 12.69 -7.78
N VAL A 364 19.12 12.71 -8.87
CA VAL A 364 18.79 13.44 -10.09
C VAL A 364 18.10 12.49 -11.06
N TRP A 365 16.96 12.93 -11.58
CA TRP A 365 16.09 12.19 -12.48
C TRP A 365 16.04 12.89 -13.83
N HIS A 366 16.16 12.12 -14.90
CA HIS A 366 15.96 12.58 -16.27
C HIS A 366 14.90 11.72 -16.95
N ARG A 367 13.98 12.34 -17.69
CA ARG A 367 12.95 11.64 -18.47
C ARG A 367 13.51 11.32 -19.86
N ARG A 368 13.46 10.06 -20.28
CA ARG A 368 13.90 9.57 -21.60
C ARG A 368 12.83 8.62 -22.12
N ASP A 369 12.41 8.79 -23.37
CA ASP A 369 11.31 8.02 -24.00
C ASP A 369 10.04 7.90 -23.12
N GLY A 370 9.68 8.99 -22.42
CA GLY A 370 8.52 9.04 -21.53
C GLY A 370 8.69 8.32 -20.18
N LYS A 371 9.91 7.94 -19.79
CA LYS A 371 10.21 7.26 -18.51
C LYS A 371 11.25 8.04 -17.71
N TRP A 372 11.05 8.17 -16.41
CA TRP A 372 12.06 8.70 -15.50
C TRP A 372 13.17 7.68 -15.24
N GLN A 373 14.42 8.12 -15.37
CA GLN A 373 15.62 7.36 -15.02
C GLN A 373 16.48 8.13 -14.01
N ASN A 374 17.02 7.46 -13.01
CA ASN A 374 17.99 8.06 -12.07
C ASN A 374 19.37 8.13 -12.76
N VAL A 375 19.85 9.35 -13.01
CA VAL A 375 21.11 9.63 -13.75
C VAL A 375 22.28 10.00 -12.83
N HIS A 376 21.98 10.51 -11.63
CA HIS A 376 22.99 10.77 -10.60
C HIS A 376 22.46 10.46 -9.20
N PHE A 377 23.29 9.87 -8.35
CA PHE A 377 23.01 9.58 -6.94
C PHE A 377 24.13 10.12 -6.05
N HIS A 378 23.74 10.80 -4.97
CA HIS A 378 24.67 11.21 -3.91
C HIS A 378 24.13 10.69 -2.57
N CYS A 379 24.94 9.93 -1.84
CA CYS A 379 24.70 9.50 -0.47
C CYS A 379 25.72 10.14 0.49
N SER A 380 25.25 10.64 1.63
CA SER A 380 26.06 11.09 2.76
C SER A 380 25.59 10.40 4.05
N GLY A 381 26.43 10.43 5.09
CA GLY A 381 26.15 9.78 6.37
C GLY A 381 26.66 8.34 6.41
N ALA A 382 25.81 7.40 6.82
CA ALA A 382 26.18 5.98 6.94
C ALA A 382 26.15 5.24 5.59
N PRO A 383 26.92 4.14 5.43
CA PRO A 383 26.80 3.22 4.30
C PRO A 383 25.36 2.75 4.05
N VAL A 384 25.02 2.56 2.77
CA VAL A 384 23.69 2.19 2.27
C VAL A 384 23.23 0.84 2.80
N ALA A 385 24.18 -0.06 3.07
CA ALA A 385 23.97 -1.33 3.75
C ALA A 385 24.86 -1.45 5.01
N PRO A 386 24.34 -1.93 6.15
CA PRO A 386 25.17 -2.23 7.31
C PRO A 386 26.18 -3.34 6.99
N LEU A 387 27.46 -3.04 7.08
CA LEU A 387 28.53 -4.04 7.12
C LEU A 387 28.31 -4.90 8.38
N GLN A 388 28.03 -6.20 8.21
CA GLN A 388 27.77 -7.18 9.28
C GLN A 388 29.02 -7.99 9.61
#